data_AF-A0A2G9XFE3-F1
#
_entry.id   AF-A0A2G9XFE3-F1
#
_cell.length_a   1.000
_cell.length_b   1.000
_cell.length_c   1.000
_cell.angle_alpha   90.00
_cell.angle_beta   90.00
_cell.angle_gamma   90.00
#
_symmetry.space_group_name_H-M   'P 1'
#
loop_
_entity.id
_entity.type
_entity.pdbx_description
1 polymer ?
#
loop_
_entity_poly.entity_id
_entity_poly.type
_entity_poly.pdbx_seq_one_letter_code
_entity_poly.pdbx_strand_id
1 'polypeptide(L)'
;MNSEIEAQLTQDAIKLDRLNREVVKAVIEWKPDNIGKALKEYVGTKIKIKTALIDYPVAKIHDHLAKNVLSKIGQGESFQADNILKMLESQFQEKVSFESLDDFEIEQLGSDLFYSWYSHYQYIEALYDIGSLIVSITIPETLREYVSEARSCYAFQQYNAVYGLCRIILESAIRHTCERKGFIERRGNVVDIESYKPAELINQAAKGDLRQRLKEIYSKTSTLLHGRKIIKSEDAKKMFRDTLKAVQDLYK
;
A
#
# COMPACT_ATOMS: atom_id res chain seq x y z
N MET A 1 1.56 21.37 -16.67
CA MET A 1 2.08 20.32 -15.79
C MET A 1 1.50 18.94 -16.12
N ASN A 2 0.27 18.58 -15.75
CA ASN A 2 -0.25 17.21 -16.00
C ASN A 2 -0.28 16.82 -17.49
N SER A 3 -0.68 17.73 -18.37
CA SER A 3 -0.73 17.47 -19.82
C SER A 3 0.65 17.28 -20.46
N GLU A 4 1.69 17.90 -19.91
CA GLU A 4 3.06 17.77 -20.42
C GLU A 4 3.66 16.42 -20.03
N ILE A 5 3.42 15.98 -18.79
CA ILE A 5 3.83 14.66 -18.31
C ILE A 5 3.10 13.56 -19.08
N GLU A 6 1.79 13.70 -19.30
CA GLU A 6 1.01 12.74 -20.10
C GLU A 6 1.51 12.66 -21.56
N ALA A 7 1.85 13.79 -22.17
CA ALA A 7 2.44 13.83 -23.51
C ALA A 7 3.82 13.16 -23.54
N GLN A 8 4.65 13.43 -22.54
CA GLN A 8 5.99 12.83 -22.41
C GLN A 8 5.91 11.31 -22.20
N LEU A 9 5.05 10.84 -21.30
CA LEU A 9 4.79 9.41 -21.07
C LEU A 9 4.28 8.74 -22.34
N THR A 10 3.41 9.41 -23.09
CA THR A 10 2.91 8.91 -24.39
C THR A 10 4.06 8.71 -25.37
N GLN A 11 4.92 9.72 -25.53
CA GLN A 11 6.07 9.66 -26.43
C GLN A 11 7.09 8.59 -26.00
N ASP A 12 7.41 8.52 -24.72
CA ASP A 12 8.37 7.55 -24.19
C ASP A 12 7.82 6.12 -24.33
N ALA A 13 6.51 5.90 -24.12
CA ALA A 13 5.88 4.60 -24.32
C ALA A 13 5.90 4.14 -25.78
N ILE A 14 5.60 5.05 -26.73
CA ILE A 14 5.71 4.76 -28.17
C ILE A 14 7.17 4.46 -28.55
N LYS A 15 8.11 5.25 -28.02
CA LYS A 15 9.54 5.04 -28.22
C LYS A 15 9.98 3.68 -27.68
N LEU A 16 9.49 3.28 -26.51
CA LEU A 16 9.81 2.00 -25.89
C LEU A 16 9.31 0.82 -26.73
N ASP A 17 8.09 0.88 -27.28
CA ASP A 17 7.58 -0.16 -28.18
C ASP A 17 8.44 -0.28 -29.45
N ARG A 18 8.83 0.86 -30.03
CA ARG A 18 9.74 0.88 -31.18
C ARG A 18 11.09 0.25 -30.82
N LEU A 19 11.70 0.65 -29.71
CA LEU A 19 12.99 0.11 -29.25
C LEU A 19 12.90 -1.40 -28.97
N ASN A 20 11.81 -1.87 -28.37
CA ASN A 20 11.56 -3.30 -28.19
C ASN A 20 11.61 -4.07 -29.53
N ARG A 21 10.97 -3.54 -30.58
CA ARG A 21 11.03 -4.15 -31.92
C ARG A 21 12.42 -4.07 -32.54
N GLU A 22 13.14 -2.97 -32.34
CA GLU A 22 14.50 -2.78 -32.85
C GLU A 22 15.49 -3.75 -32.20
N VAL A 23 15.38 -3.96 -30.88
CA VAL A 23 16.16 -4.96 -30.15
C VAL A 23 15.91 -6.37 -30.71
N VAL A 24 14.64 -6.76 -30.82
CA VAL A 24 14.26 -8.08 -31.37
C VAL A 24 14.81 -8.26 -32.79
N LYS A 25 14.66 -7.24 -33.64
CA LYS A 25 15.17 -7.26 -35.01
C LYS A 25 16.71 -7.38 -35.05
N ALA A 26 17.42 -6.63 -34.22
CA ALA A 26 18.88 -6.65 -34.18
C ALA A 26 19.43 -8.02 -33.72
N VAL A 27 18.73 -8.70 -32.80
CA VAL A 27 19.06 -10.07 -32.38
C VAL A 27 18.83 -11.06 -33.52
N ILE A 28 17.68 -11.00 -34.20
CA ILE A 28 17.36 -11.89 -35.33
C ILE A 28 18.33 -11.71 -36.50
N GLU A 29 18.71 -10.47 -36.81
CA GLU A 29 19.63 -10.14 -37.90
C GLU A 29 21.12 -10.28 -37.53
N TRP A 30 21.42 -10.68 -36.29
CA TRP A 30 22.78 -10.83 -35.76
C TRP A 30 23.67 -9.59 -35.95
N LYS A 31 23.16 -8.42 -35.55
CA LYS A 31 23.86 -7.12 -35.62
C LYS A 31 24.34 -6.67 -34.24
N PRO A 32 25.47 -7.17 -33.72
CA PRO A 32 25.89 -7.01 -32.32
C PRO A 32 26.01 -5.55 -31.89
N ASP A 33 26.57 -4.68 -32.73
CA ASP A 33 26.72 -3.25 -32.42
C ASP A 33 25.38 -2.54 -32.21
N ASN A 34 24.34 -2.97 -32.94
CA ASN A 34 23.00 -2.41 -32.82
C ASN A 34 22.25 -2.97 -31.61
N ILE A 35 22.55 -4.20 -31.18
CA ILE A 35 21.92 -4.82 -30.01
C ILE A 35 22.28 -4.02 -28.74
N GLY A 36 23.58 -3.77 -28.51
CA GLY A 36 24.03 -3.06 -27.31
C GLY A 36 23.45 -1.65 -27.20
N LYS A 37 23.44 -0.90 -28.31
CA LYS A 37 22.85 0.45 -28.35
C LYS A 37 21.34 0.44 -28.14
N ALA A 38 20.62 -0.43 -28.85
CA ALA A 38 19.16 -0.49 -28.76
C ALA A 38 18.71 -0.96 -27.37
N LEU A 39 19.41 -1.92 -26.76
CA LEU A 39 19.15 -2.37 -25.40
C LEU A 39 19.40 -1.26 -24.37
N LYS A 40 20.52 -0.53 -24.49
CA LYS A 40 20.80 0.60 -23.60
C LYS A 40 19.72 1.68 -23.68
N GLU A 41 19.29 2.04 -24.88
CA GLU A 41 18.20 3.01 -25.07
C GLU A 41 16.85 2.48 -24.57
N TYR A 42 16.57 1.20 -24.78
CA TYR A 42 15.38 0.51 -24.30
C TYR A 42 15.29 0.57 -22.76
N VAL A 43 16.34 0.12 -22.09
CA VAL A 43 16.46 0.13 -20.62
C VAL A 43 16.31 1.55 -20.08
N GLY A 44 17.07 2.51 -20.62
CA GLY A 44 16.99 3.90 -20.17
C GLY A 44 15.60 4.52 -20.34
N THR A 45 14.90 4.19 -21.44
CA THR A 45 13.52 4.65 -21.66
C THR A 45 12.55 3.99 -20.68
N LYS A 46 12.73 2.70 -20.37
CA LYS A 46 11.91 1.96 -19.40
C LYS A 46 12.08 2.51 -17.98
N ILE A 47 13.32 2.78 -17.56
CA ILE A 47 13.64 3.41 -16.26
C ILE A 47 12.98 4.79 -16.19
N LYS A 48 13.18 5.63 -17.21
CA LYS A 48 12.56 6.97 -17.27
C LYS A 48 11.03 6.93 -17.12
N ILE A 49 10.35 5.98 -17.78
CA ILE A 49 8.90 5.80 -17.63
C ILE A 49 8.55 5.39 -16.20
N LYS A 50 9.24 4.38 -15.63
CA LYS A 50 8.99 3.91 -14.27
C LYS A 50 9.17 5.04 -13.25
N THR A 51 10.25 5.83 -13.37
CA THR A 51 10.51 6.97 -12.51
C THR A 51 9.41 8.02 -12.60
N ALA A 52 8.98 8.39 -13.82
CA ALA A 52 7.89 9.35 -14.00
C ALA A 52 6.54 8.86 -13.41
N LEU A 53 6.31 7.55 -13.41
CA LEU A 53 5.10 6.95 -12.81
C LEU A 53 5.15 6.91 -11.27
N ILE A 54 6.30 7.13 -10.62
CA ILE A 54 6.37 7.28 -9.16
C ILE A 54 5.66 8.56 -8.73
N ASP A 55 5.96 9.68 -9.40
CA ASP A 55 5.32 10.98 -9.15
C ASP A 55 3.90 11.07 -9.73
N TYR A 56 3.64 10.32 -10.79
CA TYR A 56 2.38 10.38 -11.50
C TYR A 56 1.74 8.98 -11.65
N PRO A 57 1.26 8.39 -10.53
CA PRO A 57 0.79 7.00 -10.50
C PRO A 57 -0.54 6.78 -11.26
N VAL A 58 -1.24 7.85 -11.65
CA VAL A 58 -2.48 7.80 -12.42
C VAL A 58 -2.39 8.76 -13.61
N ALA A 59 -2.10 8.22 -14.80
CA ALA A 59 -1.98 8.99 -16.03
C ALA A 59 -3.15 8.76 -17.00
N LYS A 60 -3.68 9.85 -17.59
CA LYS A 60 -4.74 9.77 -18.59
C LYS A 60 -4.16 9.72 -20.01
N ILE A 61 -3.94 8.52 -20.50
CA ILE A 61 -3.34 8.29 -21.82
C ILE A 61 -4.41 8.00 -22.87
N HIS A 62 -4.44 8.81 -23.92
CA HIS A 62 -5.41 8.70 -25.02
C HIS A 62 -4.94 7.78 -26.16
N ASP A 63 -3.63 7.73 -26.41
CA ASP A 63 -3.05 6.86 -27.43
C ASP A 63 -3.13 5.39 -27.01
N HIS A 64 -3.71 4.55 -27.86
CA HIS A 64 -3.98 3.15 -27.55
C HIS A 64 -2.69 2.31 -27.42
N LEU A 65 -1.67 2.61 -28.25
CA LEU A 65 -0.40 1.90 -28.18
C LEU A 65 0.34 2.27 -26.89
N ALA A 66 0.47 3.56 -26.59
CA ALA A 66 1.09 4.05 -25.37
C ALA A 66 0.38 3.50 -24.12
N LYS A 67 -0.96 3.51 -24.12
CA LYS A 67 -1.76 2.96 -23.03
C LYS A 67 -1.44 1.47 -22.79
N ASN A 68 -1.35 0.68 -23.85
CA ASN A 68 -1.02 -0.74 -23.73
C ASN A 68 0.39 -0.95 -23.17
N VAL A 69 1.38 -0.21 -23.68
CA VAL A 69 2.76 -0.28 -23.19
C VAL A 69 2.86 0.10 -21.71
N LEU A 70 2.23 1.20 -21.31
CA LEU A 70 2.24 1.66 -19.92
C LEU A 70 1.48 0.70 -18.99
N SER A 71 0.36 0.13 -19.47
CA SER A 71 -0.37 -0.90 -18.72
C SER A 71 0.49 -2.14 -18.47
N LYS A 72 1.25 -2.61 -19.48
CA LYS A 72 2.19 -3.72 -19.33
C LYS A 72 3.25 -3.44 -18.27
N ILE A 73 3.84 -2.24 -18.31
CA ILE A 73 4.82 -1.81 -17.30
C ILE A 73 4.19 -1.80 -15.90
N GLY A 74 3.01 -1.21 -15.75
CA GLY A 74 2.31 -1.12 -14.46
C GLY A 74 1.88 -2.47 -13.87
N GLN A 75 1.67 -3.47 -14.72
CA GLN A 75 1.31 -4.84 -14.33
C GLN A 75 2.54 -5.76 -14.17
N GLY A 76 3.74 -5.28 -14.49
CA GLY A 76 4.96 -6.07 -14.45
C GLY A 76 5.07 -7.11 -15.58
N GLU A 77 4.34 -6.91 -16.68
CA GLU A 77 4.46 -7.79 -17.86
C GLU A 77 5.78 -7.56 -18.59
N SER A 78 6.39 -8.65 -19.06
CA SER A 78 7.65 -8.61 -19.81
C SER A 78 7.44 -8.31 -21.30
N PHE A 79 8.29 -7.46 -21.85
CA PHE A 79 8.50 -7.31 -23.28
C PHE A 79 9.46 -8.37 -23.82
N GLN A 80 9.56 -8.49 -25.14
CA GLN A 80 10.53 -9.42 -25.75
C GLN A 80 11.98 -8.97 -25.50
N ALA A 81 12.23 -7.67 -25.51
CA ALA A 81 13.52 -7.11 -25.12
C ALA A 81 13.91 -7.47 -23.66
N ASP A 82 12.94 -7.58 -22.75
CA ASP A 82 13.20 -8.01 -21.36
C ASP A 82 13.69 -9.46 -21.29
N ASN A 83 13.13 -10.34 -22.13
CA ASN A 83 13.58 -11.73 -22.20
C ASN A 83 15.02 -11.82 -22.71
N ILE A 84 15.38 -10.99 -23.69
CA ILE A 84 16.74 -10.89 -24.21
C ILE A 84 17.69 -10.37 -23.12
N LEU A 85 17.28 -9.34 -22.36
CA LEU A 85 18.05 -8.84 -21.21
C LEU A 85 18.29 -9.94 -20.18
N LYS A 86 17.25 -10.65 -19.75
CA LYS A 86 17.37 -11.76 -18.78
C LYS A 86 18.30 -12.88 -19.27
N MET A 87 18.29 -13.17 -20.57
CA MET A 87 19.23 -14.14 -21.15
C MET A 87 20.67 -13.65 -21.04
N LEU A 88 20.93 -12.37 -21.33
CA LEU A 88 22.25 -11.78 -21.18
C LEU A 88 22.69 -11.75 -19.71
N GLU A 89 21.82 -11.31 -18.79
CA GLU A 89 22.08 -11.33 -17.34
C GLU A 89 22.46 -12.72 -16.85
N SER A 90 21.78 -13.77 -17.32
CA SER A 90 22.12 -15.14 -16.91
C SER A 90 23.50 -15.62 -17.37
N GLN A 91 24.08 -14.99 -18.40
CA GLN A 91 25.42 -15.31 -18.91
C GLN A 91 26.53 -14.58 -18.12
N PHE A 92 26.23 -13.43 -17.54
CA PHE A 92 27.15 -12.71 -16.68
C PHE A 92 26.90 -13.15 -15.23
N GLN A 93 27.80 -13.95 -14.64
CA GLN A 93 27.66 -14.50 -13.27
C GLN A 93 27.62 -13.44 -12.15
N GLU A 94 27.67 -12.16 -12.49
CA GLU A 94 27.52 -11.05 -11.56
C GLU A 94 26.05 -10.60 -11.48
N LYS A 95 25.62 -10.16 -10.30
CA LYS A 95 24.27 -9.62 -10.02
C LYS A 95 24.01 -8.28 -10.71
N VAL A 96 24.36 -8.13 -11.99
CA VAL A 96 24.04 -6.94 -12.78
C VAL A 96 22.59 -7.10 -13.22
N SER A 97 21.67 -6.41 -12.56
CA SER A 97 20.32 -6.23 -13.09
C SER A 97 20.31 -4.97 -13.93
N PHE A 98 20.01 -5.09 -15.22
CA PHE A 98 19.91 -3.93 -16.11
C PHE A 98 18.65 -3.10 -15.84
N GLU A 99 17.70 -3.62 -15.06
CA GLU A 99 16.42 -2.95 -14.77
C GLU A 99 16.32 -2.35 -13.35
N SER A 100 17.35 -2.48 -12.52
CA SER A 100 17.38 -1.88 -11.19
C SER A 100 17.92 -0.46 -11.23
N LEU A 101 17.36 0.39 -10.36
CA LEU A 101 17.99 1.66 -10.02
C LEU A 101 19.32 1.39 -9.31
N ASP A 102 20.33 2.18 -9.62
CA ASP A 102 21.59 2.14 -8.87
C ASP A 102 21.47 2.85 -7.51
N ASP A 103 22.48 2.68 -6.64
CA ASP A 103 22.45 3.26 -5.29
C ASP A 103 22.35 4.79 -5.31
N PHE A 104 22.94 5.45 -6.32
CA PHE A 104 22.90 6.90 -6.47
C PHE A 104 21.51 7.37 -6.90
N GLU A 105 20.89 6.68 -7.87
CA GLU A 105 19.50 6.95 -8.29
C GLU A 105 18.52 6.73 -7.13
N ILE A 106 18.71 5.68 -6.33
CA ILE A 106 17.89 5.41 -5.13
C ILE A 106 18.08 6.52 -4.10
N GLU A 107 19.30 6.95 -3.82
CA GLU A 107 19.58 8.02 -2.87
C GLU A 107 18.95 9.35 -3.32
N GLN A 108 19.08 9.69 -4.61
CA GLN A 108 18.48 10.88 -5.19
C GLN A 108 16.95 10.84 -5.09
N LEU A 109 16.32 9.73 -5.50
CA LEU A 109 14.87 9.56 -5.38
C LEU A 109 14.42 9.57 -3.91
N GLY A 110 15.19 8.98 -3.00
CA GLY A 110 14.93 9.05 -1.57
C GLY A 110 14.93 10.48 -1.05
N SER A 111 15.92 11.29 -1.46
CA SER A 111 15.98 12.72 -1.15
C SER A 111 14.75 13.47 -1.67
N ASP A 112 14.45 13.30 -2.96
CA ASP A 112 13.42 14.09 -3.64
C ASP A 112 11.99 13.68 -3.27
N LEU A 113 11.74 12.38 -3.07
CA LEU A 113 10.41 11.82 -2.90
C LEU A 113 10.03 11.50 -1.46
N PHE A 114 11.00 11.27 -0.57
CA PHE A 114 10.74 10.89 0.82
C PHE A 114 11.25 11.95 1.78
N TYR A 115 12.55 12.27 1.74
CA TYR A 115 13.16 13.21 2.68
C TYR A 115 12.74 14.67 2.48
N SER A 116 12.20 15.00 1.30
CA SER A 116 11.68 16.34 0.99
C SER A 116 10.47 16.76 1.84
N TRP A 117 9.66 15.81 2.29
CA TRP A 117 8.45 16.09 3.08
C TRP A 117 8.33 15.23 4.35
N TYR A 118 9.16 14.20 4.51
CA TYR A 118 9.10 13.28 5.63
C TYR A 118 10.49 12.98 6.19
N SER A 119 10.61 12.92 7.51
CA SER A 119 11.85 12.51 8.16
C SER A 119 11.57 11.74 9.45
N HIS A 120 12.64 11.24 10.05
CA HIS A 120 12.59 10.59 11.34
C HIS A 120 11.98 11.49 12.44
N TYR A 121 12.11 12.82 12.33
CA TYR A 121 11.47 13.75 13.29
C TYR A 121 9.95 13.64 13.23
N GLN A 122 9.33 13.76 12.05
CA GLN A 122 7.88 13.63 11.87
C GLN A 122 7.39 12.24 12.31
N TYR A 123 8.18 11.19 12.04
CA TYR A 123 7.86 9.83 12.48
C TYR A 123 7.77 9.72 14.01
N ILE A 124 8.79 10.20 14.72
CA ILE A 124 8.85 10.10 16.19
C ILE A 124 7.80 10.98 16.85
N GLU A 125 7.60 12.21 16.37
CA GLU A 125 6.55 13.12 16.87
C GLU A 125 5.15 12.50 16.74
N ALA A 126 4.84 11.91 15.58
CA ALA A 126 3.56 11.26 15.36
C ALA A 126 3.35 10.03 16.25
N LEU A 127 4.39 9.22 16.49
CA LEU A 127 4.33 8.09 17.42
C LEU A 127 4.12 8.51 18.88
N TYR A 128 4.72 9.64 19.28
CA TYR A 128 4.53 10.23 20.59
C TYR A 128 3.09 10.75 20.77
N ASP A 129 2.54 11.36 19.72
CA ASP A 129 1.24 12.01 19.78
C ASP A 129 0.04 11.04 19.67
N ILE A 130 0.11 9.98 18.86
CA ILE A 130 -1.08 9.15 18.53
C ILE A 130 -1.72 8.44 19.73
N GLY A 131 -0.94 8.08 20.75
CA GLY A 131 -1.40 7.40 21.97
C GLY A 131 -1.16 5.89 22.00
N SER A 132 -1.55 5.23 23.10
CA SER A 132 -1.30 3.81 23.38
C SER A 132 -2.51 3.11 24.01
N LEU A 133 -2.68 1.82 23.73
CA LEU A 133 -3.67 0.98 24.41
C LEU A 133 -3.11 0.50 25.77
N ILE A 134 -3.86 0.75 26.85
CA ILE A 134 -3.50 0.31 28.20
C ILE A 134 -4.66 -0.51 28.77
N VAL A 135 -4.45 -1.80 29.04
CA VAL A 135 -5.46 -2.73 29.55
C VAL A 135 -4.88 -3.55 30.69
N SER A 136 -5.72 -3.97 31.65
CA SER A 136 -5.32 -4.75 32.82
C SER A 136 -5.39 -6.27 32.61
N ILE A 137 -5.83 -6.71 31.43
CA ILE A 137 -6.03 -8.12 31.09
C ILE A 137 -5.12 -8.54 29.94
N THR A 138 -4.91 -9.85 29.80
CA THR A 138 -4.32 -10.44 28.59
C THR A 138 -5.26 -10.24 27.40
N ILE A 139 -4.72 -9.67 26.33
CA ILE A 139 -5.40 -9.52 25.04
C ILE A 139 -4.75 -10.44 23.99
N PRO A 140 -5.46 -10.78 22.90
CA PRO A 140 -4.88 -11.56 21.81
C PRO A 140 -3.70 -10.82 21.17
N GLU A 141 -2.67 -11.56 20.75
CA GLU A 141 -1.48 -10.95 20.12
C GLU A 141 -1.84 -10.22 18.82
N THR A 142 -2.78 -10.75 18.04
CA THR A 142 -3.30 -10.09 16.84
C THR A 142 -3.90 -8.71 17.14
N LEU A 143 -4.56 -8.52 18.28
CA LEU A 143 -5.07 -7.20 18.69
C LEU A 143 -3.92 -6.23 19.00
N ARG A 144 -2.84 -6.72 19.62
CA ARG A 144 -1.64 -5.92 19.88
C ARG A 144 -0.98 -5.49 18.56
N GLU A 145 -0.84 -6.42 17.61
CA GLU A 145 -0.29 -6.17 16.29
C GLU A 145 -1.09 -5.10 15.54
N TYR A 146 -2.43 -5.20 15.51
CA TYR A 146 -3.27 -4.19 14.85
C TYR A 146 -3.15 -2.79 15.46
N VAL A 147 -3.01 -2.70 16.79
CA VAL A 147 -2.76 -1.40 17.44
C VAL A 147 -1.39 -0.85 17.05
N SER A 148 -0.35 -1.69 17.03
CA SER A 148 1.00 -1.30 16.61
C SER A 148 1.04 -0.83 15.16
N GLU A 149 0.37 -1.57 14.27
CA GLU A 149 0.24 -1.25 12.85
C GLU A 149 -0.49 0.08 12.66
N ALA A 150 -1.61 0.31 13.36
CA ALA A 150 -2.35 1.56 13.28
C ALA A 150 -1.51 2.77 13.71
N ARG A 151 -0.66 2.61 14.73
CA ARG A 151 0.29 3.66 15.14
C ARG A 151 1.33 3.93 14.06
N SER A 152 1.87 2.88 13.46
CA SER A 152 2.84 2.99 12.37
C SER A 152 2.23 3.66 11.14
N CYS A 153 1.02 3.27 10.75
CA CYS A 153 0.26 3.93 9.68
C CYS A 153 0.04 5.42 9.97
N TYR A 154 -0.30 5.77 11.21
CA TYR A 154 -0.45 7.18 11.58
C TYR A 154 0.87 7.95 11.44
N ALA A 155 1.98 7.36 11.90
CA ALA A 155 3.30 7.94 11.77
C ALA A 155 3.66 8.18 10.30
N PHE A 156 3.42 7.21 9.43
CA PHE A 156 3.60 7.33 7.97
C PHE A 156 2.50 8.12 7.25
N GLN A 157 1.68 8.87 7.99
CA GLN A 157 0.60 9.73 7.46
C GLN A 157 -0.47 9.00 6.63
N GLN A 158 -0.60 7.68 6.81
CA GLN A 158 -1.59 6.81 6.15
C GLN A 158 -2.95 6.86 6.88
N TYR A 159 -3.55 8.04 6.96
CA TYR A 159 -4.72 8.30 7.82
C TYR A 159 -5.97 7.46 7.46
N ASN A 160 -6.16 7.15 6.18
CA ASN A 160 -7.24 6.24 5.76
C ASN A 160 -7.02 4.82 6.31
N ALA A 161 -5.76 4.34 6.33
CA ALA A 161 -5.40 3.03 6.86
C ALA A 161 -5.63 2.96 8.37
N VAL A 162 -5.24 4.01 9.13
CA VAL A 162 -5.52 4.11 10.58
C VAL A 162 -7.00 3.93 10.87
N TYR A 163 -7.85 4.61 10.10
CA TYR A 163 -9.30 4.59 10.28
C TYR A 163 -9.90 3.21 9.93
N GLY A 164 -9.36 2.52 8.92
CA GLY A 164 -9.69 1.12 8.62
C GLY A 164 -9.27 0.17 9.75
N LEU A 165 -8.04 0.32 10.25
CA LEU A 165 -7.51 -0.48 11.36
C LEU A 165 -8.29 -0.25 12.67
N CYS A 166 -8.84 0.95 12.90
CA CYS A 166 -9.74 1.19 14.04
C CYS A 166 -10.94 0.22 14.04
N ARG A 167 -11.49 -0.11 12.87
CA ARG A 167 -12.57 -1.09 12.76
C ARG A 167 -12.09 -2.49 13.08
N ILE A 168 -10.94 -2.88 12.57
CA ILE A 168 -10.34 -4.21 12.81
C ILE A 168 -10.05 -4.38 14.30
N ILE A 169 -9.45 -3.38 14.95
CA ILE A 169 -9.19 -3.33 16.39
C ILE A 169 -10.50 -3.47 17.17
N LEU A 170 -11.53 -2.71 16.81
CA LEU A 170 -12.83 -2.74 17.47
C LEU A 170 -13.50 -4.11 17.35
N GLU A 171 -13.57 -4.66 16.14
CA GLU A 171 -14.19 -5.95 15.87
C GLU A 171 -13.43 -7.09 16.58
N SER A 172 -12.10 -7.06 16.53
CA SER A 172 -11.25 -8.03 17.24
C SER A 172 -11.50 -7.98 18.76
N ALA A 173 -11.57 -6.79 19.34
CA ALA A 173 -11.84 -6.62 20.77
C ALA A 173 -13.25 -7.09 21.18
N ILE A 174 -14.27 -6.77 20.37
CA ILE A 174 -15.66 -7.23 20.57
C ILE A 174 -15.72 -8.76 20.50
N ARG A 175 -15.12 -9.38 19.48
CA ARG A 175 -15.11 -10.84 19.32
C ARG A 175 -14.45 -11.51 20.52
N HIS A 176 -13.26 -11.07 20.90
CA HIS A 176 -12.57 -11.60 22.08
C HIS A 176 -13.41 -11.45 23.35
N THR A 177 -14.13 -10.32 23.51
CA THR A 177 -15.05 -10.12 24.64
C THR A 177 -16.22 -11.10 24.61
N CYS A 178 -16.83 -11.33 23.46
CA CYS A 178 -17.93 -12.29 23.29
C CYS A 178 -17.47 -13.74 23.52
N GLU A 179 -16.27 -14.13 23.08
CA GLU A 179 -15.66 -15.43 23.37
C GLU A 179 -15.46 -15.60 24.88
N ARG A 180 -14.88 -14.61 25.57
CA ARG A 180 -14.69 -14.65 27.03
C ARG A 180 -16.00 -14.76 27.81
N LYS A 181 -17.10 -14.23 27.27
CA LYS A 181 -18.44 -14.35 27.85
C LYS A 181 -19.17 -15.64 27.46
N GLY A 182 -18.56 -16.50 26.64
CA GLY A 182 -19.16 -17.75 26.17
C GLY A 182 -20.27 -17.57 25.13
N PHE A 183 -20.38 -16.41 24.49
CA PHE A 183 -21.38 -16.17 23.44
C PHE A 183 -20.95 -16.73 22.08
N ILE A 184 -19.65 -16.68 21.81
CA ILE A 184 -19.04 -17.32 20.63
C ILE A 184 -18.40 -18.60 21.12
N GLU A 185 -18.91 -19.74 20.64
CA GLU A 185 -18.32 -21.04 20.91
C GLU A 185 -17.14 -21.28 19.97
N ARG A 186 -15.99 -21.67 20.52
CA ARG A 186 -14.87 -22.18 19.72
C ARG A 186 -15.07 -23.69 19.54
N ARG A 187 -15.23 -24.14 18.29
CA ARG A 187 -15.24 -25.58 17.95
C ARG A 187 -13.85 -25.98 17.46
N GLY A 188 -12.98 -26.36 18.39
CA GLY A 188 -11.57 -26.63 18.09
C GLY A 188 -10.84 -25.35 17.66
N ASN A 189 -10.21 -25.37 16.48
CA ASN A 189 -9.54 -24.21 15.88
C ASN A 189 -10.46 -23.37 14.98
N VAL A 190 -11.75 -23.74 14.84
CA VAL A 190 -12.70 -23.05 13.98
C VAL A 190 -13.61 -22.18 14.84
N VAL A 191 -13.60 -20.88 14.58
CA VAL A 191 -14.57 -19.92 15.12
C VAL A 191 -15.57 -19.66 14.00
N ASP A 192 -16.84 -20.02 14.21
CA ASP A 192 -17.91 -19.73 13.25
C ASP A 192 -18.27 -18.24 13.29
N ILE A 193 -17.48 -17.44 12.59
CA ILE A 193 -17.55 -15.98 12.61
C ILE A 193 -18.67 -15.49 11.67
N GLU A 194 -18.94 -16.20 10.57
CA GLU A 194 -19.91 -15.76 9.56
C GLU A 194 -21.35 -15.86 10.06
N SER A 195 -21.61 -16.71 11.05
CA SER A 195 -22.92 -16.85 11.67
C SER A 195 -23.37 -15.65 12.51
N TYR A 196 -22.49 -14.70 12.85
CA TYR A 196 -22.81 -13.59 13.74
C TYR A 196 -22.81 -12.23 13.04
N LYS A 197 -23.92 -11.50 13.15
CA LYS A 197 -23.96 -10.12 12.64
C LYS A 197 -23.18 -9.19 13.58
N PRO A 198 -22.40 -8.23 13.06
CA PRO A 198 -21.64 -7.28 13.89
C PRO A 198 -22.50 -6.55 14.93
N ALA A 199 -23.73 -6.19 14.59
CA ALA A 199 -24.67 -5.55 15.51
C ALA A 199 -25.06 -6.44 16.70
N GLU A 200 -25.18 -7.76 16.48
CA GLU A 200 -25.49 -8.73 17.54
C GLU A 200 -24.30 -8.86 18.49
N LEU A 201 -23.09 -9.00 17.95
CA LEU A 201 -21.87 -9.06 18.75
C LEU A 201 -21.67 -7.80 19.60
N ILE A 202 -21.91 -6.60 19.05
CA ILE A 202 -21.86 -5.35 19.82
C ILE A 202 -22.87 -5.36 20.97
N ASN A 203 -24.10 -5.83 20.72
CA ASN A 203 -25.15 -5.89 21.74
C ASN A 203 -24.80 -6.88 22.88
N GLN A 204 -24.02 -7.92 22.60
CA GLN A 204 -23.56 -8.90 23.59
C GLN A 204 -22.30 -8.44 24.34
N ALA A 205 -21.38 -7.77 23.62
CA ALA A 205 -20.14 -7.29 24.21
C ALA A 205 -20.37 -6.15 25.21
N ALA A 206 -21.32 -5.24 24.95
CA ALA A 206 -21.53 -4.06 25.79
C ALA A 206 -23.00 -3.68 25.96
N LYS A 207 -23.27 -2.86 27.00
CA LYS A 207 -24.58 -2.26 27.29
C LYS A 207 -24.45 -0.73 27.44
N GLY A 208 -25.59 -0.04 27.52
CA GLY A 208 -25.64 1.41 27.78
C GLY A 208 -24.82 2.25 26.80
N ASP A 209 -24.13 3.26 27.33
CA ASP A 209 -23.34 4.24 26.57
C ASP A 209 -22.18 3.60 25.81
N LEU A 210 -21.52 2.60 26.41
CA LEU A 210 -20.43 1.89 25.74
C LEU A 210 -20.93 1.24 24.46
N ARG A 211 -22.07 0.54 24.51
CA ARG A 211 -22.68 -0.09 23.33
C ARG A 211 -22.97 0.95 22.23
N GLN A 212 -23.51 2.10 22.59
CA GLN A 212 -23.79 3.17 21.64
C GLN A 212 -22.51 3.68 20.98
N ARG A 213 -21.46 3.90 21.77
CA ARG A 213 -20.15 4.32 21.28
C ARG A 213 -19.52 3.30 20.32
N LEU A 214 -19.61 2.00 20.61
CA LEU A 214 -19.13 0.95 19.71
C LEU A 214 -19.87 0.99 18.36
N LYS A 215 -21.20 1.15 18.38
CA LYS A 215 -22.01 1.29 17.15
C LYS A 215 -21.62 2.51 16.34
N GLU A 216 -21.35 3.64 17.00
CA GLU A 216 -20.92 4.87 16.34
C GLU A 216 -19.56 4.73 15.67
N ILE A 217 -18.57 4.14 16.35
CA ILE A 217 -17.25 3.88 15.77
C ILE A 217 -17.37 2.94 14.57
N TYR A 218 -18.12 1.85 14.72
CA TYR A 218 -18.36 0.89 13.65
C TYR A 218 -19.03 1.53 12.43
N SER A 219 -20.07 2.34 12.64
CA SER A 219 -20.78 3.04 11.57
C SER A 219 -19.86 4.03 10.84
N LYS A 220 -19.14 4.87 11.58
CA LYS A 220 -18.22 5.87 11.02
C LYS A 220 -17.12 5.21 10.20
N THR A 221 -16.46 4.17 10.74
CA THR A 221 -15.41 3.43 10.02
C THR A 221 -15.94 2.70 8.79
N SER A 222 -17.19 2.24 8.80
CA SER A 222 -17.83 1.67 7.61
C SER A 222 -18.01 2.67 6.47
N THR A 223 -18.28 3.95 6.75
CA THR A 223 -18.45 4.96 5.69
C THR A 223 -17.19 5.18 4.86
N LEU A 224 -16.01 5.05 5.48
CA LEU A 224 -14.72 5.15 4.79
C LEU A 224 -14.51 3.99 3.81
N LEU A 225 -14.85 2.77 4.20
CA LEU A 225 -14.71 1.59 3.33
C LEU A 225 -15.57 1.68 2.06
N HIS A 226 -16.59 2.52 2.05
CA HIS A 226 -17.39 2.84 0.87
C HIS A 226 -16.84 4.00 0.03
N GLY A 227 -15.60 4.46 0.29
CA GLY A 227 -14.91 5.48 -0.50
C GLY A 227 -15.52 6.88 -0.42
N ARG A 228 -16.34 7.17 0.60
CA ARG A 228 -17.13 8.40 0.67
C ARG A 228 -16.38 9.60 1.26
N LYS A 229 -15.22 9.39 1.86
CA LYS A 229 -14.47 10.43 2.57
C LYS A 229 -12.97 10.17 2.53
N ILE A 230 -12.17 11.23 2.41
CA ILE A 230 -10.73 11.21 2.67
C ILE A 230 -10.50 11.67 4.12
N ILE A 231 -9.72 10.90 4.88
CA ILE A 231 -9.47 11.15 6.29
C ILE A 231 -8.23 12.05 6.47
N LYS A 232 -8.37 13.09 7.29
CA LYS A 232 -7.28 13.98 7.71
C LYS A 232 -6.65 13.48 9.02
N SER A 233 -5.45 13.96 9.33
CA SER A 233 -4.69 13.59 10.55
C SER A 233 -5.54 13.67 11.83
N GLU A 234 -6.20 14.81 12.07
CA GLU A 234 -7.02 15.02 13.27
C GLU A 234 -8.18 14.02 13.39
N ASP A 235 -8.85 13.72 12.26
CA ASP A 235 -9.95 12.76 12.21
C ASP A 235 -9.45 11.33 12.53
N ALA A 236 -8.29 10.94 11.98
CA ALA A 236 -7.67 9.65 12.24
C ALA A 236 -7.23 9.51 13.70
N LYS A 237 -6.53 10.52 14.23
CA LYS A 237 -6.08 10.57 15.63
C LYS A 237 -7.26 10.49 16.60
N LYS A 238 -8.30 11.30 16.36
CA LYS A 238 -9.51 11.28 17.18
C LYS A 238 -10.19 9.91 17.14
N MET A 239 -10.39 9.34 15.94
CA MET A 239 -11.02 8.03 15.80
C MET A 239 -10.20 6.92 16.49
N PHE A 240 -8.87 6.96 16.35
CA PHE A 240 -7.98 6.01 17.00
C PHE A 240 -8.09 6.09 18.52
N ARG A 241 -7.98 7.29 19.11
CA ARG A 241 -8.14 7.49 20.55
C ARG A 241 -9.53 7.10 21.04
N ASP A 242 -10.57 7.41 20.27
CA ASP A 242 -11.93 7.00 20.59
C ASP A 242 -12.09 5.48 20.61
N THR A 243 -11.49 4.80 19.64
CA THR A 243 -11.45 3.34 19.53
C THR A 243 -10.68 2.73 20.70
N LEU A 244 -9.47 3.21 20.99
CA LEU A 244 -8.67 2.72 22.11
C LEU A 244 -9.44 2.84 23.42
N LYS A 245 -10.03 4.00 23.70
CA LYS A 245 -10.82 4.18 24.94
C LYS A 245 -12.02 3.23 24.99
N ALA A 246 -12.73 3.02 23.89
CA ALA A 246 -13.84 2.07 23.85
C ALA A 246 -13.39 0.62 24.07
N VAL A 247 -12.22 0.23 23.53
CA VAL A 247 -11.61 -1.09 23.77
C VAL A 247 -11.15 -1.25 25.21
N GLN A 248 -10.57 -0.21 25.81
CA GLN A 248 -10.23 -0.22 27.24
C GLN A 248 -11.48 -0.41 28.10
N ASP A 249 -12.55 0.33 27.80
CA ASP A 249 -13.82 0.24 28.51
C ASP A 249 -14.49 -1.14 28.33
N LEU A 250 -14.28 -1.81 27.19
CA LEU A 250 -14.72 -3.19 26.96
C LEU A 250 -14.00 -4.23 27.83
N TYR A 251 -12.76 -3.94 28.23
CA TYR A 251 -11.90 -4.84 29.00
C TYR A 251 -11.81 -4.54 30.49
N LYS A 252 -12.55 -3.53 30.97
CA LYS A 252 -12.81 -3.33 32.40
C LYS A 252 -13.78 -4.37 32.92
#